data_AF-A0A971YMP2-F1
#
_entry.id   AF-A0A971YMP2-F1
#
_cell.length_a   1.000
_cell.length_b   1.000
_cell.length_c   1.000
_cell.angle_alpha   90.00
_cell.angle_beta   90.00
_cell.angle_gamma   90.00
#
_symmetry.space_group_name_H-M   'P 1'
#
loop_
_entity.id
_entity.type
_entity.pdbx_description
1 polymer ?
#
loop_
_entity_poly.entity_id
_entity_poly.type
_entity_poly.pdbx_seq_one_letter_code
_entity_poly.pdbx_strand_id
1 'polypeptide(L)'
;MEPQISGLTLSVIAMGIVFVVLYALALLINLLRILVGPKEDRKTGQAPAIAAEPEADFDSLTEIKGFSPQVVAAITGAVAAYMGQGTTGLRISALRRVESQGTWANAGRVENTSKLRSLQTRR
;
A
#
# COMPACT_ATOMS: atom_id res chain seq x y z
N MET A 1 -6.37 -48.65 21.36
CA MET A 1 -7.25 -48.09 20.32
C MET A 1 -6.46 -46.95 19.69
N GLU A 2 -5.75 -47.24 18.60
CA GLU A 2 -4.90 -46.26 17.93
C GLU A 2 -5.78 -45.11 17.39
N PRO A 3 -5.54 -43.85 17.76
CA PRO A 3 -6.26 -42.73 17.15
C PRO A 3 -5.76 -42.59 15.72
N GLN A 4 -6.51 -43.12 14.75
CA GLN A 4 -6.22 -42.96 13.33
C GLN A 4 -6.57 -41.52 12.90
N ILE A 5 -5.75 -40.56 13.32
CA ILE A 5 -5.86 -39.17 12.90
C ILE A 5 -5.51 -39.14 11.42
N SER A 6 -6.53 -39.22 10.59
CA SER A 6 -6.39 -39.09 9.14
C SER A 6 -5.85 -37.70 8.83
N GLY A 7 -4.91 -37.58 7.88
CA GLY A 7 -4.33 -36.30 7.46
C GLY A 7 -5.39 -35.26 7.04
N LEU A 8 -6.57 -35.72 6.62
CA LEU A 8 -7.75 -34.89 6.37
C LEU A 8 -8.23 -34.15 7.63
N THR A 9 -8.32 -34.83 8.77
CA THR A 9 -8.73 -34.25 10.05
C THR A 9 -7.71 -33.20 10.51
N LEU A 10 -6.41 -33.49 10.34
CA LEU A 10 -5.35 -32.55 10.66
C LEU A 10 -5.44 -31.27 9.80
N SER A 11 -5.73 -31.41 8.50
CA SER A 11 -5.92 -30.29 7.58
C SER A 11 -7.11 -29.40 7.98
N VAL A 12 -8.26 -30.01 8.30
CA VAL A 12 -9.45 -29.26 8.74
C VAL A 12 -9.19 -28.53 10.05
N ILE A 13 -8.49 -29.17 11.00
CA ILE A 13 -8.10 -28.54 12.27
C ILE A 13 -7.14 -27.38 12.02
N ALA A 14 -6.10 -27.58 11.21
CA ALA A 14 -5.12 -26.54 10.89
C ALA A 14 -5.79 -25.34 10.20
N MET A 15 -6.70 -25.59 9.25
CA MET A 15 -7.45 -24.54 8.58
C MET A 15 -8.32 -23.75 9.58
N GLY A 16 -9.00 -24.44 10.49
CA GLY A 16 -9.79 -23.82 11.56
C GLY A 16 -8.95 -22.95 12.48
N ILE A 17 -7.81 -23.46 12.95
CA ILE A 17 -6.91 -22.72 13.85
C ILE A 17 -6.37 -21.46 13.16
N VAL A 18 -5.99 -21.53 11.88
CA VAL A 18 -5.52 -20.35 11.14
C VAL A 18 -6.60 -19.27 11.09
N PHE A 19 -7.85 -19.63 10.81
CA PHE A 19 -8.97 -18.68 10.87
C PHE A 19 -9.15 -18.05 12.25
N VAL A 20 -9.09 -18.86 13.31
CA VAL A 20 -9.22 -18.38 14.70
C VAL A 20 -8.09 -17.40 15.04
N VAL A 21 -6.85 -17.72 14.66
CA VAL A 21 -5.69 -16.85 14.91
C VAL A 21 -5.84 -15.53 14.16
N LEU A 22 -6.21 -15.56 12.88
CA LEU A 22 -6.44 -14.33 12.10
C LEU A 22 -7.57 -13.48 12.69
N TYR A 23 -8.66 -14.12 13.11
CA TYR A 23 -9.78 -13.43 13.75
C TYR A 23 -9.37 -12.79 15.09
N ALA A 24 -8.62 -13.53 15.92
CA ALA A 24 -8.14 -13.03 17.19
C ALA A 24 -7.20 -11.83 17.03
N LEU A 25 -6.27 -11.88 16.06
CA LEU A 25 -5.41 -10.75 15.74
C LEU A 25 -6.21 -9.54 15.25
N ALA A 26 -7.16 -9.74 14.34
CA ALA A 26 -8.03 -8.67 13.86
C ALA A 26 -8.83 -8.02 15.01
N LEU A 27 -9.35 -8.84 15.92
CA LEU A 27 -10.12 -8.37 17.07
C LEU A 27 -9.23 -7.62 18.06
N LEU A 28 -8.01 -8.09 18.31
CA LEU A 28 -7.02 -7.41 19.15
C LEU A 28 -6.64 -6.04 18.57
N ILE A 29 -6.35 -5.97 17.27
CA ILE A 29 -6.03 -4.71 16.58
C ILE A 29 -7.21 -3.74 16.66
N ASN A 30 -8.44 -4.21 16.44
CA ASN A 30 -9.64 -3.38 16.53
C ASN A 30 -9.87 -2.88 17.96
N LEU A 31 -9.62 -3.72 18.96
CA LEU A 31 -9.76 -3.36 20.38
C LEU A 31 -8.70 -2.32 20.78
N LEU A 32 -7.45 -2.49 20.35
CA LEU A 32 -6.40 -1.49 20.53
C LEU A 32 -6.75 -0.18 19.81
N ARG A 33 -7.35 -0.25 18.62
CA ARG A 33 -7.80 0.94 17.89
C ARG A 33 -8.93 1.68 18.61
N ILE A 34 -9.81 0.96 19.31
CA ILE A 34 -10.85 1.57 20.15
C ILE A 34 -10.25 2.22 21.41
N LEU A 35 -9.22 1.59 21.99
CA LEU A 35 -8.67 1.98 23.29
C LEU A 35 -7.58 3.06 23.18
N VAL A 36 -6.81 3.04 22.10
CA VAL A 36 -5.68 3.94 21.81
C VAL A 36 -6.04 4.97 20.74
N GLY A 37 -7.11 4.73 19.96
CA GLY A 37 -7.58 5.70 18.98
C GLY A 37 -8.04 6.99 19.68
N PRO A 38 -7.56 8.17 19.25
CA PRO A 38 -8.19 9.42 19.62
C PRO A 38 -9.68 9.34 19.31
N LYS A 39 -10.53 9.92 20.16
CA LYS A 39 -11.94 10.14 19.85
C LYS A 39 -12.04 11.03 18.61
N GLU A 40 -11.90 10.46 17.43
CA GLU A 40 -12.43 11.04 16.23
C GLU A 40 -13.91 10.66 16.20
N ASP A 41 -14.72 11.65 16.55
CA ASP A 41 -16.15 11.65 16.37
C ASP A 41 -16.47 11.18 14.96
N ARG A 42 -16.98 9.95 14.86
CA ARG A 42 -17.76 9.52 13.71
C ARG A 42 -19.03 10.37 13.67
N LYS A 43 -18.93 11.58 13.09
CA LYS A 43 -20.08 12.20 12.43
C LYS A 43 -20.34 11.42 11.15
N THR A 44 -21.14 10.36 11.28
CA THR A 44 -22.06 10.03 10.20
C THR A 44 -23.05 11.19 10.10
N GLY A 45 -23.14 11.77 8.90
CA GLY A 45 -24.32 12.51 8.46
C GLY A 45 -24.20 14.03 8.45
N GLN A 46 -24.52 14.55 7.26
CA GLN A 46 -24.96 15.91 6.94
C GLN A 46 -23.87 16.94 6.58
N ALA A 47 -23.89 17.32 5.31
CA ALA A 47 -23.21 18.48 4.74
C ALA A 47 -23.58 19.76 5.50
N PRO A 48 -22.62 20.69 5.63
CA PRO A 48 -22.95 22.11 5.55
C PRO A 48 -22.24 22.79 4.38
N ALA A 49 -23.01 23.69 3.76
CA ALA A 49 -22.65 24.56 2.66
C ALA A 49 -21.32 25.31 2.83
N ILE A 50 -20.56 25.32 1.73
CA ILE A 50 -19.78 26.41 1.14
C ILE A 50 -19.45 27.60 2.07
N ALA A 51 -18.16 27.76 2.36
CA ALA A 51 -17.53 29.06 2.56
C ALA A 51 -16.27 29.11 1.68
N ALA A 52 -16.27 30.05 0.72
CA ALA A 52 -15.09 30.49 -0.02
C ALA A 52 -14.07 31.08 0.97
N GLU A 53 -12.75 30.85 0.88
CA GLU A 53 -11.75 31.51 -0.02
C GLU A 53 -10.35 31.23 0.62
N PRO A 54 -9.17 31.37 -0.04
CA PRO A 54 -8.89 31.64 -1.45
C PRO A 54 -8.42 30.39 -2.21
N GLU A 55 -8.67 30.43 -3.51
CA GLU A 55 -8.10 29.56 -4.53
C GLU A 55 -6.57 29.65 -4.44
N ALA A 56 -5.95 28.69 -3.76
CA ALA A 56 -4.57 28.36 -4.06
C ALA A 56 -4.59 27.77 -5.46
N ASP A 57 -3.97 28.48 -6.40
CA ASP A 57 -3.76 28.06 -7.78
C ASP A 57 -3.31 26.59 -7.85
N PHE A 58 -4.29 25.69 -8.03
CA PHE A 58 -4.07 24.30 -8.42
C PHE A 58 -3.90 24.18 -9.94
N ASP A 59 -3.71 25.31 -10.64
CA ASP A 59 -3.60 25.38 -12.09
C ASP A 59 -2.23 24.91 -12.62
N SER A 60 -1.38 24.36 -11.74
CA SER A 60 -0.18 23.65 -12.15
C SER A 60 -0.10 22.23 -11.56
N LEU A 61 -1.24 21.58 -11.31
CA LEU A 61 -1.24 20.12 -11.29
C LEU A 61 -0.89 19.68 -12.71
N THR A 62 0.41 19.54 -12.94
CA THR A 62 0.98 18.85 -14.08
C THR A 62 0.18 17.57 -14.22
N GLU A 63 -0.70 17.53 -15.21
CA GLU A 63 -1.55 16.39 -15.46
C GLU A 63 -0.60 15.23 -15.73
N ILE A 64 -0.35 14.43 -14.70
CA ILE A 64 0.53 13.27 -14.82
C ILE A 64 -0.27 12.29 -15.67
N LYS A 65 0.02 12.33 -16.96
CA LYS A 65 -0.69 11.59 -18.00
C LYS A 65 -0.89 10.12 -17.59
N GLY A 66 -2.14 9.73 -17.38
CA GLY A 66 -2.52 8.37 -16.99
C GLY A 66 -2.80 8.14 -15.50
N PHE A 67 -2.75 9.18 -14.66
CA PHE A 67 -3.13 9.10 -13.25
C PHE A 67 -4.16 10.16 -12.89
N SER A 68 -5.15 9.80 -12.07
CA SER A 68 -6.12 10.77 -11.58
C SER A 68 -5.49 11.68 -10.51
N PRO A 69 -5.94 12.94 -10.38
CA PRO A 69 -5.42 13.87 -9.38
C PRO A 69 -5.47 13.33 -7.94
N GLN A 70 -6.49 12.51 -7.62
CA GLN A 70 -6.64 11.88 -6.30
C GLN A 70 -5.53 10.86 -6.02
N VAL A 71 -5.11 10.10 -7.03
CA VAL A 71 -4.01 9.12 -6.89
C VAL A 71 -2.69 9.84 -6.67
N VAL A 72 -2.45 10.93 -7.42
CA VAL A 72 -1.25 11.75 -7.23
C VAL A 72 -1.24 12.33 -5.82
N ALA A 73 -2.35 12.92 -5.34
CA ALA A 73 -2.45 13.47 -4.00
C ALA A 73 -2.22 12.41 -2.90
N ALA A 74 -2.80 11.22 -3.04
CA ALA A 74 -2.61 10.11 -2.10
C ALA A 74 -1.14 9.66 -2.04
N ILE A 75 -0.48 9.53 -3.19
CA ILE A 75 0.95 9.16 -3.26
C ILE A 75 1.82 10.26 -2.66
N THR A 76 1.58 11.53 -3.00
CA THR A 76 2.29 12.68 -2.42
C THR A 76 2.13 12.74 -0.91
N GLY A 77 0.91 12.55 -0.40
CA GLY A 77 0.65 12.52 1.04
C GLY A 77 1.37 11.38 1.75
N ALA A 78 1.37 10.18 1.17
CA ALA A 78 2.09 9.03 1.72
C ALA A 78 3.61 9.26 1.75
N VAL A 79 4.19 9.82 0.68
CA VAL A 79 5.63 10.12 0.61
C VAL A 79 6.01 11.25 1.57
N ALA A 80 5.19 12.30 1.67
CA ALA A 80 5.42 13.39 2.62
C ALA A 80 5.39 12.90 4.07
N ALA A 81 4.40 12.06 4.42
CA ALA A 81 4.33 11.43 5.74
C ALA A 81 5.53 10.51 6.02
N TYR A 82 5.98 9.74 5.02
CA TYR A 82 7.14 8.86 5.15
C TYR A 82 8.46 9.63 5.34
N MET A 83 8.65 10.74 4.62
CA MET A 83 9.87 11.55 4.74
C MET A 83 9.88 12.47 5.97
N GLY A 84 8.76 12.58 6.70
CA GLY A 84 8.64 13.47 7.86
C GLY A 84 8.79 14.96 7.49
N GLN A 85 8.69 15.31 6.21
CA GLN A 85 8.75 16.68 5.71
C GLN A 85 7.33 17.14 5.33
N GLY A 86 7.00 18.39 5.67
CA GLY A 86 5.72 19.00 5.28
C GLY A 86 5.54 19.03 3.75
N THR A 87 4.28 19.09 3.31
CA THR A 87 3.88 19.07 1.89
C THR A 87 4.51 20.17 1.04
N THR A 88 5.05 21.22 1.65
CA THR A 88 5.59 22.42 1.00
C THR A 88 6.94 22.18 0.29
N GLY A 89 7.68 21.12 0.63
CA GLY A 89 9.00 20.83 0.04
C GLY A 89 9.05 19.65 -0.94
N LEU A 90 7.95 18.93 -1.12
CA LEU A 90 7.95 17.67 -1.86
C LEU A 90 7.42 17.87 -3.29
N ARG A 91 8.30 17.74 -4.29
CA ARG A 91 7.93 17.79 -5.71
C ARG A 91 8.16 16.43 -6.37
N ILE A 92 7.09 15.83 -6.89
CA ILE A 92 7.16 14.58 -7.66
C ILE A 92 7.42 14.92 -9.12
N SER A 93 8.62 14.61 -9.63
CA SER A 93 9.02 14.95 -11.00
C SER A 93 8.46 13.98 -12.06
N ALA A 94 8.29 12.70 -11.71
CA ALA A 94 7.80 11.69 -12.64
C ALA A 94 7.02 10.60 -11.90
N LEU A 95 5.83 10.28 -12.41
CA LEU A 95 5.03 9.16 -11.96
C LEU A 95 4.63 8.35 -13.19
N ARG A 96 5.08 7.10 -13.24
CA ARG A 96 4.82 6.17 -14.35
C ARG A 96 4.17 4.92 -13.81
N ARG A 97 3.10 4.47 -14.47
CA ARG A 97 2.52 3.16 -14.16
C ARG A 97 3.46 2.09 -14.69
N VAL A 98 4.03 1.32 -13.78
CA VAL A 98 4.70 0.08 -14.13
C VAL A 98 3.60 -0.96 -14.24
N GLU A 99 3.31 -1.42 -15.45
CA GLU A 99 2.45 -2.58 -15.59
C GLU A 99 3.12 -3.77 -14.93
N SER A 100 2.35 -4.56 -14.18
CA SER A 100 2.79 -5.81 -13.58
C SER A 100 2.97 -6.88 -14.67
N GLN A 101 3.82 -6.61 -15.66
CA GLN A 101 4.37 -7.68 -16.47
C GLN A 101 5.30 -8.46 -15.55
N GLY A 102 4.93 -9.73 -15.32
CA GLY A 102 5.40 -10.58 -14.22
C GLY A 102 6.83 -10.25 -13.78
N THR A 103 6.95 -9.72 -12.57
CA THR A 103 8.21 -9.34 -11.93
C THR A 103 9.25 -10.47 -12.00
N TRP A 104 8.81 -11.73 -11.99
CA TRP A 104 9.62 -12.92 -12.23
C TRP A 104 10.23 -13.00 -13.64
N ALA A 105 9.46 -12.73 -14.69
CA ALA A 105 9.95 -12.77 -16.07
C ALA A 105 10.97 -11.65 -16.34
N ASN A 106 10.75 -10.47 -15.75
CA ASN A 106 11.71 -9.36 -15.84
C ASN A 106 12.97 -9.62 -15.00
N ALA A 107 12.84 -10.13 -13.78
CA ALA A 107 13.99 -10.45 -12.93
C ALA A 107 14.90 -11.52 -13.58
N GLY A 108 14.31 -12.59 -14.13
CA GLY A 108 15.06 -13.63 -14.84
C GLY A 108 15.77 -13.11 -16.09
N ARG A 109 15.16 -12.19 -16.85
CA ARG A 109 15.82 -11.55 -18.01
C ARG A 109 16.98 -10.66 -17.60
N VAL A 110 16.84 -9.87 -16.54
CA VAL A 110 17.92 -9.01 -16.03
C VAL A 110 19.09 -9.86 -15.54
N GLU A 111 18.83 -10.96 -14.84
CA GLU A 111 19.88 -11.86 -14.36
C GLU A 111 20.56 -12.61 -15.51
N ASN A 112 19.80 -13.12 -16.50
CA ASN A 112 20.37 -13.84 -17.64
C ASN A 112 21.13 -12.93 -18.61
N THR A 113 20.75 -11.66 -18.76
CA THR A 113 21.42 -10.73 -19.69
C THR A 113 22.54 -9.91 -19.06
N SER A 114 22.53 -9.71 -17.74
CA SER A 114 23.58 -8.94 -17.03
C SER A 114 24.93 -9.68 -16.94
N LYS A 115 24.95 -11.01 -17.02
CA LYS A 115 26.20 -11.82 -16.98
C LYS A 115 27.16 -11.54 -18.14
N LEU A 116 26.69 -10.99 -19.25
CA LEU A 116 27.53 -10.66 -20.40
C LEU A 116 28.22 -9.28 -20.29
N ARG A 117 27.75 -8.39 -19.42
CA ARG A 117 28.31 -7.05 -19.26
C ARG A 117 29.60 -7.04 -18.43
N SER A 118 29.76 -7.98 -17.49
CA SER A 118 30.93 -8.04 -16.60
C SER A 118 32.23 -8.46 -17.29
N LEU A 119 32.16 -9.04 -18.50
CA LEU A 119 33.33 -9.45 -19.26
C LEU A 119 33.88 -8.34 -20.17
N GLN A 120 33.14 -7.26 -20.41
CA GLN A 120 33.59 -6.14 -21.26
C GLN A 120 34.37 -5.06 -20.49
N THR A 121 34.25 -4.98 -19.17
CA THR A 121 34.97 -4.00 -18.33
C THR A 121 36.42 -4.41 -18.02
N ARG A 122 36.91 -5.53 -18.56
CA ARG A 122 38.24 -6.09 -18.25
C ARG A 122 39.20 -6.09 -19.45
N ARG A 123 39.14 -5.06 -20.29
CA ARG A 123 40.10 -4.77 -21.37
C ARG A 123 40.62 -3.35 -21.22
#